data_AF-A0A7V1SSY0-F1
#
_entry.id   AF-A0A7V1SSY0-F1
#
_cell.length_a   1.000
_cell.length_b   1.000
_cell.length_c   1.000
_cell.angle_alpha   90.00
_cell.angle_beta   90.00
_cell.angle_gamma   90.00
#
_symmetry.space_group_name_H-M   'P 1'
#
loop_
_entity.id
_entity.type
_entity.pdbx_description
1 polymer ?
#
loop_
_entity_poly.entity_id
_entity_poly.type
_entity_poly.pdbx_seq_one_letter_code
_entity_poly.pdbx_strand_id
1 'polypeptide(L)'
;MKTLTTLIILSLAFNCKAQFTGCAANNFSAAPSSQFMLFTSSGNYQLDQFLSTEANVLRSFFSVNPSFFLYDDTGSPNARAFPVAQLPQYPDGTVVLGKTYFNMMYNFAQNVTVVPVTMAHEYGHIVDYKYHVIQANGMYAELFADFMAGAFLYYRSVLTPTDVYNNLNWFYSIGDYAGVNDPGHHGTPQQRLAAAMAGYNWLKTNAYPGINVTQAIPAAKAFLGIP
;
A
#
# COMPACT_ATOMS: atom_id res chain seq x y z
N MET A 1 55.05 -13.19 -37.60
CA MET A 1 54.68 -13.27 -36.17
C MET A 1 53.56 -12.27 -35.94
N LYS A 2 52.33 -12.75 -35.71
CA LYS A 2 51.14 -11.90 -35.55
C LYS A 2 50.90 -11.66 -34.06
N THR A 3 50.86 -10.40 -33.64
CA THR A 3 50.53 -9.96 -32.29
C THR A 3 49.02 -10.07 -32.08
N LEU A 4 48.61 -10.81 -31.05
CA LEU A 4 47.22 -10.92 -30.61
C LEU A 4 47.04 -10.01 -29.39
N THR A 5 46.39 -8.87 -29.59
CA THR A 5 46.03 -7.94 -28.51
C THR A 5 44.66 -8.34 -27.98
N THR A 6 44.61 -8.97 -26.81
CA THR A 6 43.33 -9.27 -26.14
C THR A 6 42.92 -8.09 -25.29
N LEU A 7 41.86 -7.39 -25.71
CA LEU A 7 41.22 -6.30 -24.98
C LEU A 7 40.28 -6.92 -23.93
N ILE A 8 40.61 -6.81 -22.64
CA ILE A 8 39.71 -7.17 -21.54
C ILE A 8 38.78 -5.98 -21.30
N ILE A 9 37.54 -6.08 -21.75
CA ILE A 9 36.48 -5.13 -21.40
C ILE A 9 35.94 -5.57 -20.03
N LEU A 10 36.37 -4.86 -18.98
CA LEU A 10 35.80 -5.00 -17.65
C LEU A 10 34.45 -4.27 -17.63
N SER A 11 33.36 -4.98 -17.88
CA SER A 11 32.01 -4.46 -17.72
C SER A 11 31.71 -4.30 -16.23
N LEU A 12 31.88 -3.09 -15.70
CA LEU A 12 31.30 -2.71 -14.41
C LEU A 12 29.78 -2.69 -14.57
N ALA A 13 29.14 -3.78 -14.16
CA ALA A 13 27.70 -3.81 -13.95
C ALA A 13 27.39 -2.86 -12.78
N PHE A 14 27.00 -1.63 -13.10
CA PHE A 14 26.34 -0.76 -12.14
C PHE A 14 25.02 -1.41 -11.75
N ASN A 15 24.99 -2.04 -10.58
CA ASN A 15 23.76 -2.38 -9.89
C ASN A 15 23.05 -1.08 -9.51
N CYS A 16 22.25 -0.54 -10.42
CA CYS A 16 21.25 0.45 -10.09
C CYS A 16 20.15 -0.28 -9.30
N LYS A 17 20.36 -0.45 -8.00
CA LYS A 17 19.26 -0.76 -7.09
C LYS A 17 18.44 0.52 -7.02
N ALA A 18 17.40 0.62 -7.86
CA ALA A 18 16.31 1.54 -7.59
C ALA A 18 15.78 1.18 -6.19
N GLN A 19 16.14 1.96 -5.17
CA GLN A 19 15.48 1.87 -3.88
C GLN A 19 14.02 2.26 -4.14
N PHE A 20 13.15 1.26 -4.12
CA PHE A 20 11.72 1.49 -4.06
C PHE A 20 11.41 2.13 -2.72
N THR A 21 11.18 3.44 -2.71
CA THR A 21 10.69 4.15 -1.53
C THR A 21 9.16 4.08 -1.50
N GLY A 22 8.61 2.87 -1.38
CA GLY A 22 7.18 2.68 -1.11
C GLY A 22 6.85 3.13 0.32
N CYS A 23 5.80 3.93 0.46
CA CYS A 23 5.18 4.43 1.69
C CYS A 23 6.10 5.16 2.69
N ALA A 24 6.75 6.25 2.27
CA ALA A 24 7.54 7.06 3.22
C ALA A 24 6.63 7.77 4.23
N ALA A 25 6.72 7.39 5.50
CA ALA A 25 5.97 7.99 6.61
C ALA A 25 6.46 9.42 6.91
N ASN A 26 5.59 10.41 6.73
CA ASN A 26 5.79 11.74 7.31
C ASN A 26 4.66 12.01 8.31
N ASN A 27 4.96 12.70 9.40
CA ASN A 27 3.95 13.29 10.28
C ASN A 27 3.17 14.36 9.51
N PHE A 28 2.13 13.95 8.79
CA PHE A 28 1.33 14.85 7.97
C PHE A 28 0.31 15.59 8.82
N SER A 29 0.75 16.71 9.42
CA SER A 29 -0.14 17.64 10.12
C SER A 29 -0.91 18.58 9.18
N ALA A 30 -0.62 18.54 7.87
CA ALA A 30 -1.25 19.36 6.85
C ALA A 30 -1.96 18.48 5.80
N ALA A 31 -3.01 19.04 5.20
CA ALA A 31 -3.73 18.41 4.10
C ALA A 31 -2.80 18.16 2.89
N PRO A 32 -3.00 17.09 2.12
CA PRO A 32 -2.09 16.73 1.04
C PRO A 32 -1.97 17.81 -0.05
N SER A 33 -2.99 18.65 -0.26
CA SER A 33 -2.90 19.77 -1.22
C SER A 33 -1.85 20.82 -0.86
N SER A 34 -1.34 20.84 0.38
CA SER A 34 -0.23 21.73 0.75
C SER A 34 1.13 21.19 0.30
N GLN A 35 1.20 19.92 -0.13
CA GLN A 35 2.42 19.22 -0.51
C GLN A 35 2.40 18.75 -1.96
N PHE A 36 1.21 18.43 -2.49
CA PHE A 36 1.04 17.83 -3.81
C PHE A 36 -0.04 18.54 -4.61
N MET A 37 0.14 18.58 -5.93
CA MET A 37 -0.95 18.88 -6.85
C MET A 37 -1.86 17.65 -6.95
N LEU A 38 -3.12 17.82 -6.53
CA LEU A 38 -4.11 16.74 -6.52
C LEU A 38 -4.98 16.77 -7.77
N PHE A 39 -5.30 15.59 -8.27
CA PHE A 39 -6.17 15.38 -9.41
C PHE A 39 -7.33 14.46 -9.02
N THR A 40 -8.54 14.79 -9.46
CA THR A 40 -9.73 13.92 -9.31
C THR A 40 -9.91 12.96 -10.49
N SER A 41 -9.05 13.07 -11.51
CA SER A 41 -9.11 12.29 -12.75
C SER A 41 -7.72 11.95 -13.25
N SER A 42 -7.59 10.76 -13.81
CA SER A 42 -6.43 10.28 -14.57
C SER A 42 -6.40 10.81 -16.00
N GLY A 43 -7.51 11.37 -16.49
CA GLY A 43 -7.75 11.66 -17.91
C GLY A 43 -8.33 10.48 -18.68
N ASN A 44 -8.51 9.31 -18.06
CA ASN A 44 -9.16 8.14 -18.64
C ASN A 44 -10.44 7.80 -17.86
N TYR A 45 -11.59 7.93 -18.51
CA TYR A 45 -12.90 7.72 -17.88
C TYR A 45 -13.09 6.32 -17.28
N GLN A 46 -12.62 5.26 -17.95
CA GLN A 46 -12.76 3.89 -17.45
C GLN A 46 -11.91 3.66 -16.20
N LEU A 47 -10.69 4.18 -16.19
CA LEU A 47 -9.81 4.12 -15.02
C LEU A 47 -10.38 4.94 -13.86
N ASP A 48 -10.93 6.12 -14.13
CA ASP A 48 -11.55 6.96 -13.10
C ASP A 48 -12.78 6.29 -12.47
N GLN A 49 -13.62 5.64 -13.27
CA GLN A 49 -14.75 4.85 -12.77
C GLN A 49 -14.26 3.67 -11.93
N PHE A 50 -13.24 2.94 -12.39
CA PHE A 50 -12.64 1.84 -11.64
C PHE A 50 -12.14 2.31 -10.26
N LEU A 51 -11.25 3.32 -10.22
CA LEU A 51 -10.67 3.82 -8.97
C LEU A 51 -11.74 4.39 -8.02
N SER A 52 -12.75 5.08 -8.55
CA SER A 52 -13.88 5.59 -7.75
C SER A 52 -14.69 4.46 -7.13
N THR A 53 -15.01 3.42 -7.90
CA THR A 53 -15.69 2.23 -7.39
C THR A 53 -14.85 1.52 -6.32
N GLU A 54 -13.55 1.35 -6.55
CA GLU A 54 -12.65 0.74 -5.56
C GLU A 54 -12.57 1.55 -4.26
N ALA A 55 -12.46 2.88 -4.35
CA ALA A 55 -12.50 3.74 -3.17
C ALA A 55 -13.84 3.60 -2.40
N ASN A 56 -14.97 3.45 -3.10
CA ASN A 56 -16.26 3.19 -2.44
C ASN A 56 -16.30 1.84 -1.73
N VAL A 57 -15.81 0.78 -2.38
CA VAL A 57 -15.74 -0.56 -1.79
C VAL A 57 -14.86 -0.56 -0.55
N LEU A 58 -13.70 0.10 -0.61
CA LEU A 58 -12.78 0.20 0.52
C LEU A 58 -13.37 1.00 1.68
N ARG A 59 -14.08 2.09 1.42
CA ARG A 59 -14.81 2.84 2.47
C ARG A 59 -15.84 1.97 3.18
N SER A 60 -16.63 1.22 2.42
CA SER A 60 -17.61 0.29 2.98
C SER A 60 -16.95 -0.84 3.76
N PHE A 61 -15.92 -1.47 3.19
CA PHE A 61 -15.20 -2.57 3.84
C PHE A 61 -14.56 -2.11 5.16
N PHE A 62 -13.85 -0.98 5.14
CA PHE A 62 -13.11 -0.50 6.29
C PHE A 62 -13.94 0.31 7.29
N SER A 63 -15.18 0.69 6.95
CA SER A 63 -16.01 1.60 7.75
C SER A 63 -15.29 2.93 8.06
N VAL A 64 -14.55 3.43 7.08
CA VAL A 64 -13.87 4.73 7.09
C VAL A 64 -14.28 5.53 5.86
N ASN A 65 -14.17 6.85 5.92
CA ASN A 65 -14.58 7.76 4.87
C ASN A 65 -13.50 8.82 4.55
N PRO A 66 -12.30 8.42 4.10
CA PRO A 66 -11.30 9.35 3.58
C PRO A 66 -11.65 9.79 2.15
N SER A 67 -11.07 10.92 1.75
CA SER A 67 -11.09 11.37 0.35
C SER A 67 -10.04 10.60 -0.47
N PHE A 68 -10.23 10.50 -1.78
CA PHE A 68 -9.27 9.84 -2.67
C PHE A 68 -8.89 10.77 -3.83
N PHE A 69 -7.58 10.88 -4.10
CA PHE A 69 -7.05 11.66 -5.21
C PHE A 69 -5.90 10.94 -5.92
N LEU A 70 -5.64 11.35 -7.14
CA LEU A 70 -4.38 11.08 -7.82
C LEU A 70 -3.42 12.24 -7.60
N TYR A 71 -2.12 11.99 -7.70
CA TYR A 71 -1.12 13.05 -7.72
C TYR A 71 0.03 12.72 -8.68
N ASP A 72 0.83 13.73 -9.01
CA ASP A 72 2.06 13.53 -9.77
C ASP A 72 3.18 13.11 -8.82
N ASP A 73 3.59 11.85 -8.95
CA ASP A 73 4.65 11.19 -8.19
C ASP A 73 5.89 10.93 -9.04
N THR A 74 6.04 11.65 -10.16
CA THR A 74 7.20 11.51 -11.05
C THR A 74 8.50 11.68 -10.26
N GLY A 75 9.36 10.67 -10.31
CA GLY A 75 10.65 10.65 -9.61
C GLY A 75 10.63 10.04 -8.21
N SER A 76 9.46 9.89 -7.57
CA SER A 76 9.32 9.15 -6.30
C SER A 76 7.96 8.46 -6.23
N PRO A 77 7.78 7.35 -6.98
CA PRO A 77 6.49 6.69 -7.11
C PRO A 77 5.94 6.22 -5.77
N ASN A 78 4.70 6.59 -5.44
CA ASN A 78 4.12 6.22 -4.15
C ASN A 78 2.58 6.23 -4.07
N ALA A 79 2.05 5.66 -2.99
CA ALA A 79 0.73 5.92 -2.45
C ALA A 79 0.89 6.38 -0.99
N ARG A 80 -0.06 7.17 -0.50
CA ARG A 80 0.03 7.76 0.85
C ARG A 80 -1.34 7.96 1.49
N ALA A 81 -1.43 7.69 2.77
CA ALA A 81 -2.53 8.09 3.64
C ALA A 81 -2.16 9.33 4.48
N PHE A 82 -3.15 10.20 4.68
CA PHE A 82 -3.06 11.41 5.49
C PHE A 82 -4.17 11.35 6.54
N PRO A 83 -3.89 11.59 7.83
CA PRO A 83 -4.92 11.69 8.86
C PRO A 83 -5.78 12.97 8.69
N VAL A 84 -5.32 13.92 7.88
CA VAL A 84 -6.01 15.19 7.64
C VAL A 84 -6.95 15.07 6.44
N ALA A 85 -8.21 15.45 6.66
CA ALA A 85 -9.23 15.51 5.61
C ALA A 85 -8.96 16.66 4.63
N GLN A 86 -8.83 16.34 3.34
CA GLN A 86 -8.75 17.33 2.26
C GLN A 86 -10.11 17.97 1.97
N LEU A 87 -11.19 17.21 2.19
CA LEU A 87 -12.56 17.60 1.88
C LEU A 87 -13.47 17.33 3.10
N PRO A 88 -14.32 18.29 3.54
CA PRO A 88 -15.13 18.13 4.74
C PRO A 88 -16.09 16.93 4.72
N GLN A 89 -16.60 16.55 3.55
CA GLN A 89 -17.50 15.38 3.39
C GLN A 89 -16.79 14.03 3.61
N TYR A 90 -15.46 14.03 3.70
CA TYR A 90 -14.61 12.86 3.86
C TYR A 90 -13.71 13.02 5.10
N PRO A 91 -14.28 12.95 6.31
CA PRO A 91 -13.65 13.44 7.53
C PRO A 91 -12.53 12.55 8.08
N ASP A 92 -12.45 11.28 7.66
CA ASP A 92 -11.51 10.32 8.24
C ASP A 92 -10.08 10.46 7.66
N GLY A 93 -9.87 11.37 6.72
CA GLY A 93 -8.53 11.67 6.16
C GLY A 93 -8.51 11.73 4.64
N THR A 94 -7.35 11.46 4.07
CA THR A 94 -7.13 11.48 2.62
C THR A 94 -6.17 10.39 2.18
N VAL A 95 -6.51 9.67 1.13
CA VAL A 95 -5.61 8.76 0.42
C VAL A 95 -5.25 9.36 -0.93
N VAL A 96 -3.97 9.34 -1.27
CA VAL A 96 -3.49 9.76 -2.58
C VAL A 96 -2.72 8.64 -3.26
N LEU A 97 -2.95 8.45 -4.56
CA LEU A 97 -2.26 7.46 -5.38
C LEU A 97 -1.48 8.16 -6.49
N GLY A 98 -0.19 7.87 -6.56
CA GLY A 98 0.68 8.37 -7.61
C GLY A 98 0.42 7.68 -8.95
N LYS A 99 0.42 8.46 -10.03
CA LYS A 99 0.14 7.96 -11.38
C LYS A 99 1.25 7.02 -11.88
N THR A 100 2.50 7.32 -11.57
CA THR A 100 3.66 6.47 -11.87
C THR A 100 3.58 5.17 -11.10
N TYR A 101 3.22 5.24 -9.82
CA TYR A 101 3.07 4.06 -8.97
C TYR A 101 1.93 3.14 -9.43
N PHE A 102 0.81 3.71 -9.87
CA PHE A 102 -0.25 2.95 -10.55
C PHE A 102 0.29 2.15 -11.74
N ASN A 103 1.04 2.81 -12.63
CA ASN A 103 1.62 2.15 -13.80
C ASN A 103 2.62 1.05 -13.42
N MET A 104 3.39 1.26 -12.35
CA MET A 104 4.31 0.25 -11.83
C MET A 104 3.58 -0.99 -11.33
N MET A 105 2.50 -0.83 -10.56
CA MET A 105 1.66 -1.94 -10.11
C MET A 105 1.03 -2.69 -11.29
N TYR A 106 0.52 -1.96 -12.28
CA TYR A 106 -0.04 -2.56 -13.49
C TYR A 106 1.01 -3.36 -14.26
N ASN A 107 2.20 -2.80 -14.46
CA ASN A 107 3.30 -3.48 -15.15
C ASN A 107 3.85 -4.67 -14.35
N PHE A 108 3.81 -4.62 -13.02
CA PHE A 108 4.21 -5.73 -12.16
C PHE A 108 3.25 -6.92 -12.32
N ALA A 109 1.94 -6.69 -12.19
CA ALA A 109 0.95 -7.76 -12.19
C ALA A 109 0.42 -8.13 -13.59
N GLN A 110 0.70 -7.30 -14.60
CA GLN A 110 0.08 -7.35 -15.93
C GLN A 110 -1.46 -7.31 -15.86
N ASN A 111 -2.00 -6.73 -14.78
CA ASN A 111 -3.42 -6.53 -14.52
C ASN A 111 -3.59 -5.45 -13.42
N VAL A 112 -4.84 -5.08 -13.12
CA VAL A 112 -5.14 -4.00 -12.15
C VAL A 112 -5.36 -4.47 -10.72
N THR A 113 -5.28 -5.78 -10.42
CA THR A 113 -5.73 -6.33 -9.13
C THR A 113 -4.86 -5.93 -7.94
N VAL A 114 -3.59 -5.56 -8.17
CA VAL A 114 -2.68 -5.05 -7.14
C VAL A 114 -3.07 -3.64 -6.67
N VAL A 115 -3.61 -2.82 -7.56
CA VAL A 115 -3.99 -1.43 -7.25
C VAL A 115 -4.98 -1.31 -6.09
N PRO A 116 -6.15 -1.99 -6.09
CA PRO A 116 -7.12 -1.85 -5.00
C PRO A 116 -6.61 -2.43 -3.68
N VAL A 117 -5.68 -3.40 -3.70
CA VAL A 117 -5.09 -3.97 -2.47
C VAL A 117 -4.01 -3.06 -1.91
N THR A 118 -3.22 -2.39 -2.75
CA THR A 118 -2.35 -1.29 -2.32
C THR A 118 -3.16 -0.12 -1.77
N MET A 119 -4.29 0.23 -2.40
CA MET A 119 -5.21 1.21 -1.82
C MET A 119 -5.76 0.73 -0.47
N ALA A 120 -6.01 -0.58 -0.30
CA ALA A 120 -6.43 -1.14 0.99
C ALA A 120 -5.36 -1.00 2.09
N HIS A 121 -4.08 -1.06 1.74
CA HIS A 121 -2.98 -0.75 2.66
C HIS A 121 -3.09 0.70 3.14
N GLU A 122 -3.26 1.67 2.23
CA GLU A 122 -3.44 3.08 2.64
C GLU A 122 -4.70 3.29 3.48
N TYR A 123 -5.79 2.57 3.19
CA TYR A 123 -6.98 2.60 4.04
C TYR A 123 -6.74 1.96 5.41
N GLY A 124 -5.85 0.97 5.50
CA GLY A 124 -5.35 0.43 6.77
C GLY A 124 -4.70 1.51 7.63
N HIS A 125 -3.89 2.39 7.04
CA HIS A 125 -3.35 3.57 7.74
C HIS A 125 -4.46 4.53 8.20
N ILE A 126 -5.50 4.77 7.38
CA ILE A 126 -6.66 5.55 7.79
C ILE A 126 -7.38 4.93 9.00
N VAL A 127 -7.50 3.60 9.04
CA VAL A 127 -8.02 2.87 10.21
C VAL A 127 -7.13 3.11 11.44
N ASP A 128 -5.81 3.00 11.30
CA ASP A 128 -4.88 3.28 12.39
C ASP A 128 -5.05 4.71 12.93
N TYR A 129 -5.13 5.71 12.04
CA TYR A 129 -5.32 7.11 12.42
C TYR A 129 -6.65 7.34 13.15
N LYS A 130 -7.74 6.79 12.63
CA LYS A 130 -9.10 6.97 13.18
C LYS A 130 -9.27 6.32 14.54
N TYR A 131 -8.75 5.11 14.71
CA TYR A 131 -8.94 4.31 15.92
C TYR A 131 -7.74 4.34 16.87
N HIS A 132 -6.69 5.08 16.52
CA HIS A 132 -5.50 5.25 17.35
C HIS A 132 -4.88 3.91 17.75
N VAL A 133 -4.63 3.04 16.77
CA VAL A 133 -4.25 1.64 17.02
C VAL A 133 -2.78 1.54 17.44
N ILE A 134 -1.87 2.03 16.60
CA ILE A 134 -0.42 2.05 16.79
C ILE A 134 0.03 3.42 17.31
N GLN A 135 -0.66 4.49 16.91
CA GLN A 135 -0.38 5.89 17.28
C GLN A 135 1.04 6.39 16.95
N ALA A 136 1.80 5.69 16.09
CA ALA A 136 3.13 6.10 15.68
C ALA A 136 3.48 5.57 14.28
N ASN A 137 4.28 6.34 13.55
CA ASN A 137 4.87 5.90 12.28
C ASN A 137 5.90 4.79 12.50
N GLY A 138 6.16 4.02 11.43
CA GLY A 138 7.24 3.03 11.37
C GLY A 138 6.72 1.62 11.13
N MET A 139 7.61 0.64 11.27
CA MET A 139 7.37 -0.74 10.89
C MET A 139 6.02 -1.32 11.37
N TYR A 140 5.60 -1.09 12.62
CA TYR A 140 4.34 -1.66 13.11
C TYR A 140 3.08 -1.07 12.44
N ALA A 141 3.10 0.21 12.07
CA ALA A 141 2.01 0.82 11.30
C ALA A 141 1.93 0.21 9.89
N GLU A 142 3.08 0.02 9.23
CA GLU A 142 3.17 -0.63 7.93
C GLU A 142 2.67 -2.08 7.97
N LEU A 143 3.11 -2.87 8.97
CA LEU A 143 2.66 -4.25 9.13
C LEU A 143 1.19 -4.35 9.54
N PHE A 144 0.67 -3.37 10.30
CA PHE A 144 -0.76 -3.27 10.57
C PHE A 144 -1.54 -3.02 9.27
N ALA A 145 -1.13 -2.04 8.46
CA ALA A 145 -1.73 -1.76 7.17
C ALA A 145 -1.65 -2.95 6.21
N ASP A 146 -0.54 -3.68 6.17
CA ASP A 146 -0.38 -4.92 5.40
C ASP A 146 -1.36 -6.01 5.86
N PHE A 147 -1.54 -6.20 7.18
CA PHE A 147 -2.55 -7.12 7.72
C PHE A 147 -3.95 -6.73 7.25
N MET A 148 -4.31 -5.45 7.39
CA MET A 148 -5.63 -4.94 7.00
C MET A 148 -5.88 -5.12 5.49
N ALA A 149 -4.87 -4.87 4.67
CA ALA A 149 -4.91 -5.08 3.23
C ALA A 149 -5.01 -6.57 2.85
N GLY A 150 -4.33 -7.44 3.61
CA GLY A 150 -4.45 -8.89 3.48
C GLY A 150 -5.88 -9.39 3.72
N ALA A 151 -6.56 -8.88 4.76
CA ALA A 151 -7.96 -9.19 5.00
C ALA A 151 -8.84 -8.73 3.82
N PHE A 152 -8.61 -7.52 3.30
CA PHE A 152 -9.30 -7.04 2.11
C PHE A 152 -9.03 -7.90 0.87
N LEU A 153 -7.80 -8.39 0.67
CA LEU A 153 -7.45 -9.27 -0.44
C LEU A 153 -8.32 -10.54 -0.44
N TYR A 154 -8.55 -11.15 0.74
CA TYR A 154 -9.48 -12.29 0.83
C TYR A 154 -10.91 -11.89 0.47
N TYR A 155 -11.43 -10.83 1.08
CA TYR A 155 -12.77 -10.28 0.79
C TYR A 155 -12.97 -10.00 -0.71
N ARG A 156 -11.97 -9.44 -1.36
CA ARG A 156 -12.03 -9.16 -2.79
C ARG A 156 -12.03 -10.44 -3.62
N SER A 157 -11.19 -11.42 -3.24
CA SER A 157 -11.03 -12.68 -3.98
C SER A 157 -12.28 -13.55 -3.98
N VAL A 158 -13.16 -13.39 -2.99
CA VAL A 158 -14.46 -14.10 -2.95
C VAL A 158 -15.55 -13.39 -3.76
N LEU A 159 -15.38 -12.10 -4.06
CA LEU A 159 -16.36 -11.29 -4.78
C LEU A 159 -16.05 -11.13 -6.27
N THR A 160 -14.77 -11.02 -6.61
CA THR A 160 -14.30 -10.70 -7.96
C THR A 160 -13.03 -11.47 -8.29
N PRO A 161 -12.79 -11.82 -9.57
CA PRO A 161 -11.52 -12.40 -9.99
C PRO A 161 -10.34 -11.54 -9.52
N THR A 162 -9.50 -12.12 -8.65
CA THR A 162 -8.39 -11.43 -8.01
C THR A 162 -7.16 -12.32 -8.04
N ASP A 163 -6.03 -11.76 -8.49
CA ASP A 163 -4.76 -12.47 -8.53
C ASP A 163 -4.11 -12.44 -7.15
N VAL A 164 -4.49 -13.40 -6.30
CA VAL A 164 -3.99 -13.49 -4.92
C VAL A 164 -2.47 -13.63 -4.89
N TYR A 165 -1.89 -14.37 -5.85
CA TYR A 165 -0.45 -14.63 -5.88
C TYR A 165 0.35 -13.34 -6.14
N ASN A 166 0.02 -12.58 -7.18
CA ASN A 166 0.73 -11.33 -7.45
C ASN A 166 0.50 -10.28 -6.36
N ASN A 167 -0.67 -10.26 -5.72
CA ASN A 167 -0.89 -9.38 -4.57
C ASN A 167 0.03 -9.71 -3.38
N LEU A 168 0.16 -10.98 -3.02
CA LEU A 168 1.08 -11.39 -1.94
C LEU A 168 2.55 -11.13 -2.32
N ASN A 169 2.93 -11.40 -3.57
CA ASN A 169 4.27 -11.07 -4.06
C ASN A 169 4.55 -9.58 -4.08
N TRP A 170 3.53 -8.74 -4.30
CA TRP A 170 3.68 -7.30 -4.24
C TRP A 170 4.13 -6.86 -2.84
N PHE A 171 3.47 -7.32 -1.77
CA PHE A 171 3.90 -7.05 -0.38
C PHE A 171 5.33 -7.48 -0.10
N TYR A 172 5.74 -8.64 -0.60
CA TYR A 172 7.13 -9.08 -0.50
C TYR A 172 8.08 -8.12 -1.25
N SER A 173 7.71 -7.67 -2.45
CA SER A 173 8.56 -6.84 -3.30
C SER A 173 8.80 -5.42 -2.77
N ILE A 174 7.87 -4.89 -1.97
CA ILE A 174 7.93 -3.53 -1.40
C ILE A 174 8.50 -3.50 0.02
N GLY A 175 8.98 -4.62 0.55
CA GLY A 175 9.73 -4.65 1.80
C GLY A 175 11.17 -4.17 1.63
N ASP A 176 11.76 -3.69 2.72
CA ASP A 176 13.14 -3.23 2.76
C ASP A 176 13.94 -3.91 3.89
N TYR A 177 15.28 -3.85 3.82
CA TYR A 177 16.16 -4.38 4.87
C TYR A 177 16.83 -3.26 5.67
N ALA A 178 16.16 -2.10 5.81
CA ALA A 178 16.66 -1.03 6.67
C ALA A 178 16.74 -1.50 8.14
N GLY A 179 17.55 -0.82 8.96
CA GLY A 179 17.70 -1.19 10.36
C GLY A 179 16.41 -0.96 11.15
N VAL A 180 16.13 -1.77 12.18
CA VAL A 180 14.90 -1.66 13.02
C VAL A 180 14.66 -0.28 13.67
N ASN A 181 15.69 0.56 13.80
CA ASN A 181 15.59 1.93 14.33
C ASN A 181 15.60 2.99 13.23
N ASP A 182 15.65 2.60 11.95
CA ASP A 182 15.53 3.51 10.83
C ASP A 182 14.05 3.98 10.75
N PRO A 183 13.78 5.29 10.86
CA PRO A 183 12.43 5.82 10.71
C PRO A 183 11.79 5.49 9.36
N GLY A 184 12.61 5.15 8.35
CA GLY A 184 12.18 4.66 7.05
C GLY A 184 12.29 3.14 6.89
N HIS A 185 12.32 2.35 7.98
CA HIS A 185 12.16 0.90 7.89
C HIS A 185 10.69 0.51 7.85
N HIS A 186 10.26 -0.01 6.71
CA HIS A 186 8.85 -0.40 6.46
C HIS A 186 8.60 -1.89 6.72
N GLY A 187 9.57 -2.58 7.31
CA GLY A 187 9.56 -4.03 7.50
C GLY A 187 10.22 -4.78 6.35
N THR A 188 10.82 -5.92 6.71
CA THR A 188 11.43 -6.84 5.74
C THR A 188 10.40 -7.42 4.79
N PRO A 189 10.80 -7.82 3.56
CA PRO A 189 9.94 -8.56 2.64
C PRO A 189 9.15 -9.70 3.29
N GLN A 190 9.79 -10.44 4.20
CA GLN A 190 9.17 -11.55 4.91
C GLN A 190 8.15 -11.09 5.96
N GLN A 191 8.43 -10.01 6.69
CA GLN A 191 7.48 -9.45 7.65
C GLN A 191 6.24 -8.89 6.95
N ARG A 192 6.42 -8.14 5.86
CA ARG A 192 5.32 -7.58 5.07
C ARG A 192 4.42 -8.67 4.48
N LEU A 193 5.04 -9.67 3.84
CA LEU A 193 4.32 -10.84 3.34
C LEU A 193 3.59 -11.59 4.47
N ALA A 194 4.25 -11.82 5.61
CA ALA A 194 3.66 -12.53 6.73
C ALA A 194 2.45 -11.79 7.31
N ALA A 195 2.53 -10.45 7.43
CA ALA A 195 1.41 -9.62 7.88
C ALA A 195 0.22 -9.70 6.92
N ALA A 196 0.45 -9.52 5.62
CA ALA A 196 -0.60 -9.64 4.61
C ALA A 196 -1.22 -11.06 4.59
N MET A 197 -0.41 -12.11 4.67
CA MET A 197 -0.92 -13.48 4.76
C MET A 197 -1.72 -13.73 6.06
N ALA A 198 -1.31 -13.15 7.18
CA ALA A 198 -2.03 -13.28 8.44
C ALA A 198 -3.42 -12.65 8.37
N GLY A 199 -3.54 -11.45 7.80
CA GLY A 199 -4.83 -10.80 7.57
C GLY A 199 -5.73 -11.55 6.60
N TYR A 200 -5.15 -12.04 5.49
CA TYR A 200 -5.85 -12.87 4.51
C TYR A 200 -6.45 -14.13 5.16
N ASN A 201 -5.64 -14.85 5.93
CA ASN A 201 -6.07 -16.06 6.62
C ASN A 201 -7.07 -15.77 7.73
N TRP A 202 -6.88 -14.67 8.48
CA TRP A 202 -7.81 -14.28 9.54
C TRP A 202 -9.22 -14.08 8.99
N LEU A 203 -9.40 -13.32 7.91
CA LEU A 203 -10.75 -13.12 7.36
C LEU A 203 -11.30 -14.41 6.77
N LYS A 204 -10.45 -15.23 6.15
CA LYS A 204 -10.82 -16.55 5.63
C LYS A 204 -11.40 -17.47 6.69
N THR A 205 -10.85 -17.47 7.91
CA THR A 205 -11.29 -18.36 8.99
C THR A 205 -12.46 -17.84 9.80
N ASN A 206 -12.69 -16.52 9.83
CA ASN A 206 -13.69 -15.92 10.70
C ASN A 206 -15.06 -15.66 10.00
N ALA A 207 -15.34 -16.38 8.91
CA ALA A 207 -16.63 -16.38 8.19
C ALA A 207 -17.00 -15.04 7.50
N TYR A 208 -16.70 -14.98 6.21
CA TYR A 208 -17.34 -14.08 5.24
C TYR A 208 -18.70 -14.67 4.78
N PRO A 209 -19.78 -13.89 4.60
CA PRO A 209 -19.98 -12.45 4.87
C PRO A 209 -20.62 -12.20 6.25
N GLY A 210 -20.10 -11.21 7.01
CA GLY A 210 -20.70 -10.84 8.31
C GLY A 210 -19.76 -10.18 9.32
N ILE A 211 -18.45 -10.17 9.05
CA ILE A 211 -17.45 -9.55 9.92
C ILE A 211 -17.16 -8.10 9.49
N ASN A 212 -17.21 -7.20 10.48
CA ASN A 212 -16.77 -5.82 10.35
C ASN A 212 -15.25 -5.76 10.54
N VAL A 213 -14.54 -5.03 9.68
CA VAL A 213 -13.07 -4.91 9.75
C VAL A 213 -12.56 -4.43 11.11
N THR A 214 -13.36 -3.71 11.90
CA THR A 214 -12.98 -3.29 13.25
C THR A 214 -12.66 -4.48 14.16
N GLN A 215 -13.22 -5.66 13.86
CA GLN A 215 -12.88 -6.92 14.52
C GLN A 215 -11.50 -7.46 14.10
N ALA A 216 -10.96 -6.99 12.98
CA ALA A 216 -9.60 -7.29 12.52
C ALA A 216 -8.56 -6.55 13.37
N ILE A 217 -8.91 -5.40 13.98
CA ILE A 217 -7.96 -4.59 14.75
C ILE A 217 -7.36 -5.40 15.92
N PRO A 218 -8.14 -6.03 16.83
CA PRO A 218 -7.56 -6.86 17.88
C PRO A 218 -6.72 -8.02 17.36
N ALA A 219 -7.10 -8.62 16.22
CA ALA A 219 -6.34 -9.72 15.62
C ALA A 219 -5.01 -9.25 15.03
N ALA A 220 -4.98 -8.10 14.36
CA ALA A 220 -3.77 -7.47 13.86
C ALA A 220 -2.84 -7.11 15.02
N LYS A 221 -3.37 -6.51 16.10
CA LYS A 221 -2.59 -6.21 17.31
C LYS A 221 -1.98 -7.47 17.93
N ALA A 222 -2.77 -8.52 18.06
CA ALA A 222 -2.30 -9.81 18.58
C ALA A 222 -1.20 -10.43 17.69
N PHE A 223 -1.36 -10.37 16.37
CA PHE A 223 -0.34 -10.83 15.42
C PHE A 223 0.98 -10.06 15.56
N LEU A 224 0.90 -8.74 15.71
CA LEU A 224 2.06 -7.86 15.84
C LEU A 224 2.69 -7.88 17.24
N GLY A 225 2.04 -8.52 18.22
CA GLY A 225 2.51 -8.56 19.60
C GLY A 225 2.45 -7.20 20.30
N ILE A 226 1.49 -6.35 19.94
CA ILE A 226 1.34 -5.00 20.47
C ILE A 226 0.10 -4.89 21.40
N PRO A 227 0.15 -4.06 22.47
CA PRO A 227 -0.94 -3.91 23.44
C PRO A 227 -2.18 -3.30 22.83
#